data_AF-A0A2J5P661-F1
#
_entry.id   AF-A0A2J5P661-F1
#
_cell.length_a   1.000
_cell.length_b   1.000
_cell.length_c   1.000
_cell.angle_alpha   90.00
_cell.angle_beta   90.00
_cell.angle_gamma   90.00
#
_symmetry.space_group_name_H-M   'P 1'
#
loop_
_entity.id
_entity.type
_entity.pdbx_description
1 polymer ?
#
loop_
_entity_poly.entity_id
_entity_poly.type
_entity_poly.pdbx_seq_one_letter_code
_entity_poly.pdbx_strand_id
1 'polypeptide(L)'
;MNRLCAFYDLIRRSRSAHFWAWCGVIIALQIGAPARAEVRQLGIDIPVYWYADASDTLTLNAFLSLPEEALKTAPLIPSFGYSTKAYWLRTSLPAALFAGEQRWLQLGPSFVDRLTVFYRPYGSDSPWRQKEFGDHASARDNDLDYRESVLILPPPPTAAGYEMVFRLQSSSTLILLATLSSP
;
A
#
# COMPACT_ATOMS: atom_id res chain seq x y z
N MET A 1 -50.79 -12.20 -1.80
CA MET A 1 -51.20 -11.00 -2.55
C MET A 1 -51.76 -9.84 -1.70
N ASN A 2 -51.99 -9.98 -0.38
CA ASN A 2 -52.57 -8.89 0.45
C ASN A 2 -51.55 -8.05 1.26
N ARG A 3 -50.25 -8.38 1.25
CA ARG A 3 -49.24 -7.64 2.05
C ARG A 3 -48.54 -6.51 1.29
N LEU A 4 -48.58 -6.51 -0.04
CA LEU A 4 -47.98 -5.47 -0.89
C LEU A 4 -48.87 -4.23 -1.02
N CYS A 5 -50.20 -4.37 -0.96
CA CYS A 5 -51.12 -3.23 -1.05
C CYS A 5 -51.12 -2.34 0.20
N ALA A 6 -50.92 -2.92 1.40
CA ALA A 6 -50.90 -2.16 2.65
C ALA A 6 -49.65 -1.26 2.79
N PHE A 7 -48.51 -1.66 2.22
CA PHE A 7 -47.29 -0.85 2.22
C PHE A 7 -47.40 0.36 1.29
N TYR A 8 -48.03 0.20 0.12
CA TYR A 8 -48.21 1.30 -0.83
C TYR A 8 -49.19 2.37 -0.33
N ASP A 9 -50.24 1.98 0.41
CA ASP A 9 -51.20 2.95 0.97
C ASP A 9 -50.65 3.73 2.19
N LEU A 10 -49.73 3.13 2.95
CA LEU A 10 -49.04 3.84 4.05
C LEU A 10 -48.08 4.92 3.51
N ILE A 11 -47.42 4.64 2.38
CA ILE A 11 -46.54 5.60 1.69
C ILE A 11 -47.37 6.74 1.07
N ARG A 12 -48.55 6.44 0.52
CA ARG A 12 -49.43 7.45 -0.11
C ARG A 12 -50.08 8.42 0.89
N ARG A 13 -50.27 8.02 2.15
CA ARG A 13 -50.87 8.85 3.21
C ARG A 13 -49.88 9.76 3.95
N SER A 14 -48.56 9.56 3.80
CA SER A 14 -47.57 10.46 4.38
C SER A 14 -47.37 11.70 3.50
N ARG A 15 -48.32 12.65 3.60
CA ARG A 15 -48.17 14.03 3.09
C ARG A 15 -47.34 14.92 4.04
N SER A 16 -46.49 14.33 4.88
CA SER A 16 -45.65 15.11 5.77
C SER A 16 -44.45 15.62 4.97
N ALA A 17 -44.47 16.92 4.62
CA ALA A 17 -43.33 17.62 4.04
C ALA A 17 -42.05 17.41 4.89
N HIS A 18 -42.21 17.17 6.20
CA HIS A 18 -41.12 16.85 7.10
C HIS A 18 -40.47 15.48 6.80
N PHE A 19 -41.23 14.46 6.40
CA PHE A 19 -40.66 13.16 6.05
C PHE A 19 -39.76 13.27 4.81
N TRP A 20 -40.23 13.97 3.78
CA TRP A 20 -39.45 14.21 2.56
C TRP A 20 -38.25 15.13 2.81
N ALA A 21 -38.38 16.14 3.68
CA ALA A 21 -37.27 16.98 4.10
C ALA A 21 -36.20 16.19 4.87
N TRP A 22 -36.61 15.28 5.77
CA TRP A 22 -35.70 14.40 6.50
C TRP A 22 -35.00 13.39 5.58
N CYS A 23 -35.72 12.80 4.62
CA CYS A 23 -35.10 11.98 3.57
C CYS A 23 -34.09 12.79 2.74
N GLY A 24 -34.42 14.03 2.38
CA GLY A 24 -33.51 14.93 1.66
C GLY A 24 -32.24 15.26 2.46
N VAL A 25 -32.38 15.51 3.76
CA VAL A 25 -31.24 15.74 4.67
C VAL A 25 -30.35 14.50 4.79
N ILE A 26 -30.94 13.32 4.97
CA ILE A 26 -30.18 12.05 5.05
C ILE A 26 -29.44 11.78 3.74
N ILE A 27 -30.09 11.97 2.59
CA ILE A 27 -29.46 11.79 1.28
C ILE A 27 -28.33 12.81 1.07
N ALA A 28 -28.52 14.07 1.43
CA ALA A 28 -27.47 15.09 1.36
C ALA A 28 -26.27 14.78 2.28
N LEU A 29 -26.51 14.20 3.46
CA LEU A 29 -25.47 13.73 4.38
C LEU A 29 -24.69 12.52 3.84
N GLN A 30 -25.33 11.63 3.06
CA GLN A 30 -24.68 10.46 2.46
C GLN A 30 -23.89 10.79 1.18
N ILE A 31 -24.28 11.85 0.45
CA ILE A 31 -23.59 12.29 -0.78
C ILE A 31 -22.41 13.23 -0.47
N GLY A 32 -22.34 13.80 0.72
CA GLY A 32 -21.40 14.87 1.08
C GLY A 32 -19.99 14.44 1.48
N ALA A 33 -19.70 13.15 1.63
CA ALA A 33 -18.34 12.69 1.90
C ALA A 33 -17.61 12.47 0.55
N PRO A 34 -16.68 13.35 0.13
CA PRO A 34 -15.86 13.04 -1.03
C PRO A 34 -15.10 11.75 -0.72
N ALA A 35 -15.18 10.77 -1.62
CA ALA A 35 -14.27 9.64 -1.63
C ALA A 35 -12.87 10.20 -1.86
N ARG A 36 -12.16 10.51 -0.77
CA ARG A 36 -10.82 11.07 -0.84
C ARG A 36 -9.88 9.89 -1.07
N ALA A 37 -9.27 9.84 -2.26
CA ALA A 37 -8.16 8.95 -2.51
C ALA A 37 -7.05 9.30 -1.51
N GLU A 38 -6.86 8.44 -0.50
CA GLU A 38 -5.77 8.60 0.46
C GLU A 38 -4.49 8.10 -0.18
N VAL A 39 -3.59 9.04 -0.45
CA VAL A 39 -2.26 8.79 -1.00
C VAL A 39 -1.25 8.92 0.14
N ARG A 40 -0.41 7.90 0.33
CA ARG A 40 0.64 7.88 1.36
C ARG A 40 1.98 7.52 0.73
N GLN A 41 2.98 8.36 0.95
CA GLN A 41 4.32 8.15 0.41
C GLN A 41 5.23 7.49 1.46
N LEU A 42 5.88 6.39 1.08
CA LEU A 42 6.92 5.77 1.92
C LEU A 42 8.12 6.72 2.07
N GLY A 43 8.61 6.84 3.29
CA GLY A 43 9.66 7.79 3.69
C GLY A 43 9.14 9.18 4.06
N ILE A 44 7.89 9.52 3.76
CA ILE A 44 7.26 10.78 4.18
C ILE A 44 6.14 10.50 5.18
N ASP A 45 5.09 9.79 4.73
CA ASP A 45 3.93 9.45 5.55
C ASP A 45 4.11 8.12 6.30
N ILE A 46 4.93 7.22 5.75
CA ILE A 46 5.18 5.87 6.28
C ILE A 46 6.67 5.72 6.56
N PRO A 47 7.09 5.47 7.81
CA PRO A 47 8.51 5.34 8.16
C PRO A 47 9.21 4.22 7.40
N VAL A 48 10.46 4.47 7.00
CA VAL A 48 11.32 3.49 6.34
C VAL A 48 12.66 3.43 7.06
N TYR A 49 13.09 2.21 7.36
CA TYR A 49 14.39 1.90 7.95
C TYR A 49 15.24 1.19 6.91
N TRP A 50 16.54 1.44 6.86
CA TRP A 50 17.38 0.92 5.80
C TRP A 50 18.79 0.53 6.26
N TYR A 51 19.40 -0.35 5.49
CA TYR A 51 20.77 -0.81 5.64
C TYR A 51 21.45 -0.92 4.27
N ALA A 52 22.71 -0.52 4.18
CA ALA A 52 23.50 -0.63 2.97
C ALA A 52 24.39 -1.88 3.02
N ASP A 53 24.08 -2.88 2.20
CA ASP A 53 24.89 -4.06 2.00
C ASP A 53 25.96 -3.78 0.94
N ALA A 54 27.19 -3.57 1.41
CA ALA A 54 28.32 -3.29 0.53
C ALA A 54 28.85 -4.53 -0.22
N SER A 55 28.57 -5.73 0.28
CA SER A 55 29.01 -7.00 -0.30
C SER A 55 28.06 -7.56 -1.35
N ASP A 56 26.81 -7.09 -1.35
CA ASP A 56 25.73 -7.64 -2.18
C ASP A 56 25.42 -9.13 -1.91
N THR A 57 25.72 -9.61 -0.69
CA THR A 57 25.55 -11.01 -0.30
C THR A 57 24.52 -11.20 0.82
N LEU A 58 23.97 -10.11 1.37
CA LEU A 58 22.98 -10.17 2.43
C LEU A 58 21.70 -10.83 1.89
N THR A 59 21.11 -11.73 2.67
CA THR A 59 19.84 -12.37 2.37
C THR A 59 18.72 -11.72 3.15
N LEU A 60 17.45 -11.97 2.77
CA LEU A 60 16.29 -11.46 3.51
C LEU A 60 16.34 -11.85 5.00
N ASN A 61 16.62 -13.12 5.31
CA ASN A 61 16.69 -13.59 6.69
C ASN A 61 17.83 -12.94 7.48
N ALA A 62 18.98 -12.74 6.84
CA ALA A 62 20.10 -12.05 7.46
C ALA A 62 19.78 -10.58 7.73
N PHE A 63 19.12 -9.90 6.79
CA PHE A 63 18.65 -8.53 6.96
C PHE A 63 17.62 -8.41 8.10
N LEU A 64 16.63 -9.31 8.16
CA LEU A 64 15.62 -9.33 9.23
C LEU A 64 16.22 -9.61 10.62
N SER A 65 17.37 -10.29 10.68
CA SER A 65 18.08 -10.59 11.92
C SER A 65 19.01 -9.46 12.38
N LEU A 66 19.12 -8.37 11.61
CA LEU A 66 19.93 -7.21 12.03
C LEU A 66 19.33 -6.57 13.28
N PRO A 67 20.18 -6.13 14.24
CA PRO A 67 19.72 -5.34 15.36
C PRO A 67 19.17 -4.00 14.86
N GLU A 68 18.15 -3.45 15.53
CA GLU A 68 17.47 -2.23 15.09
C GLU A 68 18.43 -1.04 15.02
N GLU A 69 19.45 -1.00 15.89
CA GLU A 69 20.49 0.03 15.95
C GLU A 69 21.41 0.02 14.72
N ALA A 70 21.47 -1.09 13.97
CA ALA A 70 22.19 -1.14 12.69
C ALA A 70 21.43 -0.44 11.56
N LEU A 71 20.12 -0.23 11.74
CA LEU A 71 19.27 0.37 10.72
C LEU A 71 19.25 1.88 10.86
N LYS A 72 19.29 2.54 9.71
CA LYS A 72 19.17 3.99 9.61
C LYS A 72 17.72 4.34 9.27
N THR A 73 17.25 5.47 9.78
CA THR A 73 15.96 6.04 9.39
C THR A 73 16.14 7.01 8.23
N ALA A 74 15.15 7.10 7.35
CA ALA A 74 15.06 8.15 6.35
C ALA A 74 13.93 9.12 6.74
N PRO A 75 14.20 10.42 6.97
CA PRO A 75 13.17 11.42 7.26
C PRO A 75 12.40 11.87 6.00
N LEU A 76 12.79 11.36 4.83
CA LEU A 76 12.29 11.70 3.51
C LEU A 76 12.29 10.44 2.63
N ILE A 77 11.89 10.60 1.38
CA ILE A 77 12.01 9.58 0.33
C ILE A 77 13.43 8.97 0.35
N PRO A 78 13.56 7.62 0.46
CA PRO A 78 14.86 6.97 0.47
C PRO A 78 15.59 7.19 -0.86
N SER A 79 16.69 7.94 -0.81
CA SER A 79 17.54 8.25 -1.95
C SER A 79 19.00 8.11 -1.54
N PHE A 80 19.77 7.36 -2.32
CA PHE A 80 21.13 6.94 -2.00
C PHE A 80 22.15 7.38 -3.06
N GLY A 81 21.71 8.16 -4.06
CA GLY A 81 22.56 8.61 -5.15
C GLY A 81 23.10 7.45 -5.99
N TYR A 82 24.28 7.64 -6.58
CA TYR A 82 24.98 6.60 -7.31
C TYR A 82 25.79 5.74 -6.35
N SER A 83 25.53 4.43 -6.34
CA SER A 83 26.23 3.49 -5.47
C SER A 83 26.18 2.08 -6.05
N THR A 84 27.24 1.31 -5.85
CA THR A 84 27.29 -0.11 -6.24
C THR A 84 26.71 -1.05 -5.17
N LYS A 85 26.33 -0.51 -4.00
CA LYS A 85 25.81 -1.29 -2.87
C LYS A 85 24.36 -1.69 -3.12
N ALA A 86 23.95 -2.83 -2.55
CA ALA A 86 22.52 -3.13 -2.41
C ALA A 86 21.96 -2.44 -1.16
N TYR A 87 20.79 -1.84 -1.28
CA TYR A 87 20.09 -1.21 -0.18
C TYR A 87 18.90 -2.05 0.23
N TRP A 88 18.88 -2.45 1.49
CA TRP A 88 17.77 -3.15 2.10
C TRP A 88 16.95 -2.16 2.91
N LEU A 89 15.64 -2.14 2.69
CA LEU A 89 14.71 -1.25 3.38
C LEU A 89 13.59 -2.05 4.01
N ARG A 90 13.14 -1.69 5.21
CA ARG A 90 11.96 -2.28 5.86
C ARG A 90 10.95 -1.22 6.23
N THR A 91 9.68 -1.59 6.16
CA THR A 91 8.55 -0.78 6.63
C THR A 91 7.40 -1.68 7.07
N SER A 92 6.42 -1.07 7.72
CA SER A 92 5.15 -1.71 8.06
C SER A 92 4.00 -0.88 7.47
N LEU A 93 3.01 -1.55 6.89
CA LEU A 93 1.78 -0.92 6.43
C LEU A 93 0.64 -1.30 7.38
N PRO A 94 0.24 -0.42 8.32
CA PRO A 94 -0.84 -0.70 9.26
C PRO A 94 -2.16 -1.03 8.56
N ALA A 95 -2.95 -1.95 9.13
CA ALA A 95 -4.25 -2.34 8.55
C ALA A 95 -5.23 -1.16 8.41
N ALA A 96 -5.10 -0.14 9.26
CA ALA A 96 -5.90 1.09 9.18
C ALA A 96 -5.75 1.81 7.83
N LEU A 97 -4.60 1.68 7.15
CA LEU A 97 -4.39 2.29 5.83
C LEU A 97 -5.26 1.66 4.73
N PHE A 98 -5.77 0.44 4.95
CA PHE A 98 -6.54 -0.33 3.98
C PHE A 98 -8.04 -0.11 4.10
N ALA A 99 -8.55 0.33 5.25
CA ALA A 99 -9.99 0.49 5.51
C ALA A 99 -10.85 -0.72 5.10
N GLY A 100 -10.31 -1.94 5.18
CA GLY A 100 -10.98 -3.17 4.75
C GLY A 100 -10.99 -3.43 3.24
N GLU A 101 -10.35 -2.58 2.44
CA GLU A 101 -10.26 -2.67 0.99
C GLU A 101 -8.82 -2.94 0.53
N GLN A 102 -8.66 -3.20 -0.77
CA GLN A 102 -7.34 -3.31 -1.38
C GLN A 102 -6.65 -1.94 -1.48
N ARG A 103 -5.31 -1.96 -1.59
CA ARG A 103 -4.51 -0.78 -1.90
C ARG A 103 -3.54 -1.09 -3.04
N TRP A 104 -3.25 -0.07 -3.83
CA TRP A 104 -2.24 -0.13 -4.86
C TRP A 104 -0.97 0.49 -4.30
N LEU A 105 0.11 -0.28 -4.32
CA LEU A 105 1.44 0.20 -4.04
C LEU A 105 2.14 0.43 -5.37
N GLN A 106 2.14 1.67 -5.82
CA GLN A 106 2.91 2.08 -6.99
C GLN A 106 4.39 2.17 -6.60
N LEU A 107 5.24 1.56 -7.42
CA LEU A 107 6.67 1.39 -7.23
C LEU A 107 7.42 2.06 -8.37
N GLY A 108 8.50 2.72 -8.02
CA GLY A 108 9.40 3.31 -9.00
C GLY A 108 10.68 3.86 -8.36
N PRO A 109 11.49 4.54 -9.17
CA PRO A 109 11.33 4.70 -10.62
C PRO A 109 11.68 3.42 -11.38
N SER A 110 11.14 3.25 -12.59
CA SER A 110 11.31 2.02 -13.39
C SER A 110 12.74 1.77 -13.90
N PHE A 111 13.61 2.79 -13.89
CA PHE A 111 15.01 2.68 -14.32
C PHE A 111 15.94 2.04 -13.27
N VAL A 112 15.43 1.72 -12.07
CA VAL A 112 16.21 0.97 -11.09
C VAL A 112 16.40 -0.44 -11.64
N ASP A 113 17.64 -0.91 -11.76
CA ASP A 113 17.94 -2.21 -12.39
C ASP A 113 17.15 -3.34 -11.73
N ARG A 114 17.22 -3.45 -10.40
CA ARG A 114 16.51 -4.48 -9.63
C ARG A 114 15.91 -3.90 -8.35
N LEU A 115 14.59 -3.99 -8.26
CA LEU A 115 13.79 -3.73 -7.08
C LEU A 115 13.05 -5.01 -6.70
N THR A 116 13.48 -5.68 -5.63
CA THR A 116 12.77 -6.85 -5.10
C THR A 116 11.92 -6.42 -3.91
N VAL A 117 10.63 -6.77 -3.94
CA VAL A 117 9.68 -6.53 -2.85
C VAL A 117 9.33 -7.85 -2.19
N PHE A 118 9.56 -7.92 -0.88
CA PHE A 118 9.12 -9.02 -0.03
C PHE A 118 7.99 -8.50 0.87
N TYR A 119 6.88 -9.23 0.97
CA TYR A 119 5.79 -8.86 1.87
C TYR A 119 5.03 -10.06 2.41
N ARG A 120 4.51 -9.93 3.64
CA ARG A 120 3.61 -10.90 4.29
C ARG A 120 2.80 -10.21 5.40
N PRO A 121 1.69 -10.80 5.86
CA PRO A 121 0.98 -10.25 7.02
C PRO A 121 1.94 -10.11 8.20
N TYR A 122 1.86 -8.98 8.90
CA TYR A 122 2.80 -8.62 9.96
C TYR A 122 2.80 -9.68 11.07
N GLY A 123 3.99 -10.19 11.42
CA GLY A 123 4.16 -11.19 12.48
C GLY A 123 3.66 -12.59 12.12
N SER A 124 3.38 -12.85 10.85
CA SER A 124 2.97 -14.17 10.37
C SER A 124 4.17 -15.07 10.06
N ASP A 125 4.06 -16.35 10.35
CA ASP A 125 5.03 -17.38 9.92
C ASP A 125 4.84 -17.81 8.46
N SER A 126 3.90 -17.19 7.73
CA SER A 126 3.71 -17.45 6.30
C SER A 126 4.99 -17.13 5.51
N PRO A 127 5.28 -17.88 4.43
CA PRO A 127 6.36 -17.54 3.52
C PRO A 127 6.23 -16.10 3.01
N TRP A 128 7.37 -15.43 2.86
CA TRP A 128 7.43 -14.12 2.22
C TRP A 128 6.99 -14.25 0.77
N ARG A 129 6.01 -13.43 0.36
CA ARG A 129 5.72 -13.24 -1.06
C ARG A 129 6.80 -12.35 -1.63
N GLN A 130 7.40 -12.77 -2.74
CA GLN A 130 8.46 -12.04 -3.43
C GLN A 130 7.95 -11.61 -4.80
N LYS A 131 8.27 -10.38 -5.19
CA LYS A 131 8.09 -9.84 -6.54
C LYS A 131 9.29 -9.02 -6.98
N GLU A 132 9.64 -9.10 -8.25
CA GLU A 132 10.74 -8.35 -8.84
C GLU A 132 10.23 -7.29 -9.83
N PHE A 133 10.80 -6.09 -9.71
CA PHE A 133 10.54 -4.93 -10.55
C PHE A 133 11.88 -4.30 -10.95
N GLY A 134 11.81 -3.31 -11.84
CA GLY A 134 12.99 -2.69 -12.43
C GLY A 134 13.16 -3.08 -13.90
N ASP A 135 14.10 -2.44 -14.57
CA ASP A 135 14.33 -2.64 -16.02
C ASP A 135 15.18 -3.89 -16.33
N HIS A 136 15.88 -4.45 -15.34
CA HIS A 136 16.60 -5.72 -15.45
C HIS A 136 15.87 -6.89 -14.75
N ALA A 137 14.62 -6.69 -14.33
CA ALA A 137 13.83 -7.76 -13.73
C ALA A 137 13.63 -8.93 -14.70
N SER A 138 13.89 -10.15 -14.20
CA SER A 138 13.78 -11.37 -15.00
C SER A 138 12.34 -11.74 -15.40
N ALA A 139 11.37 -11.25 -14.63
CA ALA A 139 9.94 -11.44 -14.83
C ALA A 139 9.20 -10.10 -14.65
N ARG A 140 8.10 -9.93 -15.39
CA ARG A 140 7.20 -8.79 -15.22
C ARG A 140 6.16 -9.10 -14.15
N ASP A 141 6.54 -9.00 -12.88
CA ASP A 141 5.66 -9.30 -11.72
C ASP A 141 4.63 -8.20 -11.40
N ASN A 142 4.43 -7.26 -12.34
CA ASN A 142 3.47 -6.18 -12.23
C ASN A 142 2.04 -6.73 -12.22
N ASP A 143 1.21 -6.31 -11.24
CA ASP A 143 -0.18 -6.77 -11.17
C ASP A 143 -1.09 -6.10 -12.21
N LEU A 144 -0.63 -4.97 -12.78
CA LEU A 144 -1.35 -4.23 -13.81
C LEU A 144 -0.51 -4.13 -15.08
N ASP A 145 -1.16 -4.20 -16.25
CA ASP A 145 -0.52 -3.79 -17.50
C ASP A 145 -0.54 -2.26 -17.60
N TYR A 146 0.34 -1.64 -16.83
CA TYR A 146 0.46 -0.19 -16.70
C TYR A 146 1.92 0.23 -16.82
N ARG A 147 2.13 1.52 -17.14
CA ARG A 147 3.49 2.08 -17.30
C ARG A 147 4.30 1.98 -16.02
N GLU A 148 3.64 2.22 -14.90
CA GLU A 148 4.25 2.16 -13.58
C GLU A 148 4.13 0.76 -13.00
N SER A 149 5.12 0.36 -12.19
CA SER A 149 5.06 -0.90 -11.46
C SER A 149 4.06 -0.77 -10.33
N VAL A 150 3.06 -1.63 -10.27
CA VAL A 150 2.01 -1.63 -9.25
C VAL A 150 1.91 -3.00 -8.61
N LEU A 151 1.95 -3.01 -7.28
CA LEU A 151 1.63 -4.16 -6.45
C LEU A 151 0.25 -3.96 -5.84
N ILE A 152 -0.69 -4.86 -6.13
CA ILE A 152 -2.01 -4.87 -5.50
C ILE A 152 -1.91 -5.63 -4.17
N LEU A 153 -2.17 -4.92 -3.07
CA LEU A 153 -2.20 -5.47 -1.73
C LEU A 153 -3.67 -5.65 -1.30
N PRO A 154 -4.14 -6.90 -1.09
CA PRO A 154 -5.47 -7.11 -0.52
C PRO A 154 -5.52 -6.58 0.93
N PRO A 155 -6.71 -6.33 1.50
CA PRO A 155 -6.82 -5.94 2.91
C PRO A 155 -6.08 -6.98 3.79
N PRO A 156 -5.24 -6.54 4.74
CA PRO A 156 -4.47 -7.45 5.56
C PRO A 156 -5.38 -8.38 6.37
N PRO A 157 -5.05 -9.68 6.50
CA PRO A 157 -5.82 -10.61 7.31
C PRO A 157 -5.60 -10.41 8.82
N THR A 158 -4.60 -9.61 9.21
CA THR A 158 -4.26 -9.31 10.60
C THR A 158 -4.50 -7.82 10.90
N ALA A 159 -4.81 -7.50 12.17
CA ALA A 159 -4.99 -6.11 12.60
C ALA A 159 -3.70 -5.28 12.54
N ALA A 160 -2.53 -5.93 12.56
CA ALA A 160 -1.23 -5.26 12.48
C ALA A 160 -0.89 -4.79 11.05
N GLY A 161 -1.44 -5.43 10.02
CA GLY A 161 -1.22 -5.04 8.63
C GLY A 161 -0.18 -5.90 7.91
N TYR A 162 0.66 -5.28 7.08
CA TYR A 162 1.76 -5.95 6.38
C TYR A 162 3.12 -5.53 6.95
N GLU A 163 4.06 -6.47 6.99
CA GLU A 163 5.48 -6.16 7.01
C GLU A 163 6.04 -6.28 5.59
N MET A 164 6.91 -5.35 5.22
CA MET A 164 7.48 -5.26 3.89
C MET A 164 8.97 -5.00 3.93
N VAL A 165 9.69 -5.63 3.03
CA VAL A 165 11.12 -5.43 2.79
C VAL A 165 11.35 -5.14 1.31
N PHE A 166 12.20 -4.17 1.02
CA PHE A 166 12.64 -3.81 -0.33
C PHE A 166 14.14 -4.06 -0.43
N ARG A 167 14.58 -4.65 -1.54
CA ARG A 167 16.00 -4.72 -1.90
C ARG A 167 16.20 -3.94 -3.20
N LEU A 168 17.05 -2.93 -3.15
CA LEU A 168 17.32 -2.01 -4.24
C LEU A 168 18.76 -2.14 -4.73
N GLN A 169 18.95 -2.32 -6.02
CA GLN A 169 20.27 -2.38 -6.66
C GLN A 169 20.18 -1.80 -8.07
N SER A 170 21.10 -0.91 -8.43
CA SER A 170 21.09 -0.27 -9.75
C SER A 170 22.48 0.28 -10.11
N SER A 171 22.76 0.35 -11.40
CA SER A 171 23.88 1.09 -11.97
C SER A 171 23.59 2.60 -12.12
N SER A 172 22.33 3.01 -11.93
CA SER A 172 21.84 4.39 -11.94
C SER A 172 21.63 4.93 -10.51
N THR A 173 20.96 6.07 -10.39
CA THR A 173 20.57 6.62 -9.09
C THR A 173 19.66 5.66 -8.32
N LEU A 174 20.05 5.31 -7.11
CA LEU A 174 19.24 4.49 -6.21
C LEU A 174 18.26 5.36 -5.44
N ILE A 175 16.97 5.21 -5.72
CA ILE A 175 15.88 5.90 -5.04
C ILE A 175 14.65 4.99 -4.99
N LEU A 176 13.96 4.94 -3.86
CA LEU A 176 12.69 4.23 -3.72
C LEU A 176 11.54 5.23 -3.71
N LEU A 177 10.80 5.31 -4.82
CA LEU A 177 9.50 5.96 -4.89
C LEU A 177 8.43 4.89 -4.71
N ALA A 178 7.81 4.87 -3.54
CA ALA A 178 6.73 3.94 -3.25
C ALA A 178 5.54 4.70 -2.65
N THR A 179 4.40 4.61 -3.34
CA THR A 179 3.18 5.35 -2.99
C THR A 179 2.04 4.36 -2.81
N LEU A 180 1.40 4.38 -1.64
CA LEU A 180 0.22 3.60 -1.34
C LEU A 180 -1.02 4.45 -1.60
N SER A 181 -1.94 3.97 -2.44
CA SER A 181 -3.20 4.65 -2.73
C SER A 181 -4.38 3.71 -2.78
N SER A 182 -5.59 4.26 -2.70
CA SER A 182 -6.76 3.58 -3.22
C SER A 182 -6.62 3.36 -4.74
N PRO A 183 -7.27 2.32 -5.29
CA PRO A 183 -7.43 2.13 -6.74
C PRO A 183 -8.02 3.34 -7.46
#